data_AF-A0A7S4M2Q5-F1
#
_entry.id   AF-A0A7S4M2Q5-F1
#
_cell.length_a   1.000
_cell.length_b   1.000
_cell.length_c   1.000
_cell.angle_alpha   90.00
_cell.angle_beta   90.00
_cell.angle_gamma   90.00
#
_symmetry.space_group_name_H-M   'P 1'
#
loop_
_entity.id
_entity.type
_entity.pdbx_description
1 polymer ?
#
loop_
_entity_poly.entity_id
_entity_poly.type
_entity_poly.pdbx_seq_one_letter_code
_entity_poly.pdbx_strand_id
1 'polypeptide(L)'
;PRSPLFVPEVAFEVLARRQISLLRPLTLQAVEKVMVELLKLLPACLPPQAARYERLRARMQACAEAALSRREKQTLQMVNSLVDIELAHLNTSHPDFIGGSEAMRLIAQQLHASAEQKDLATQHQAAFNAPPQYDPPARPSAAEILAPRGLSGAPPPPPDS
;
A
#
# COMPACT_ATOMS: atom_id res chain seq x y z
N PRO A 1 -13.39 19.27 -36.45
CA PRO A 1 -12.60 19.11 -35.19
C PRO A 1 -12.38 17.61 -34.88
N ARG A 2 -11.18 17.08 -35.20
CA ARG A 2 -10.81 15.72 -34.81
C ARG A 2 -10.37 15.75 -33.35
N SER A 3 -11.14 15.11 -32.48
CA SER A 3 -10.79 14.91 -31.06
C SER A 3 -9.47 14.14 -30.95
N PRO A 4 -8.51 14.56 -30.10
CA PRO A 4 -7.26 13.84 -29.90
C PRO A 4 -7.52 12.68 -28.94
N LEU A 5 -8.10 11.59 -29.46
CA LEU A 5 -8.55 10.43 -28.67
C LEU A 5 -7.54 9.26 -28.65
N PHE A 6 -6.29 9.49 -29.03
CA PHE A 6 -5.22 8.47 -29.07
C PHE A 6 -4.08 8.73 -28.08
N VAL A 7 -4.18 9.76 -27.24
CA VAL A 7 -3.13 10.16 -26.28
C VAL A 7 -2.94 9.21 -25.08
N PRO A 8 -3.94 8.47 -24.56
CA PRO A 8 -3.75 7.68 -23.34
C PRO A 8 -2.73 6.55 -23.47
N GLU A 9 -2.72 5.83 -24.60
CA GLU A 9 -1.91 4.63 -24.78
C GLU A 9 -0.43 4.96 -24.95
N VAL A 10 -0.11 5.93 -25.82
CA VAL A 10 1.27 6.38 -26.03
C VAL A 10 1.86 7.00 -24.76
N ALA A 11 1.06 7.77 -24.02
CA ALA A 11 1.51 8.34 -22.74
C ALA A 11 1.78 7.26 -21.69
N PHE A 12 0.91 6.25 -21.59
CA PHE A 12 1.13 5.08 -20.73
C PHE A 12 2.43 4.37 -21.09
N GLU A 13 2.63 4.04 -22.37
CA GLU A 13 3.83 3.35 -22.82
C GLU A 13 5.11 4.11 -22.47
N VAL A 14 5.14 5.42 -22.72
CA VAL A 14 6.31 6.26 -22.41
C VAL A 14 6.62 6.22 -20.91
N LEU A 15 5.59 6.35 -20.06
CA LEU A 15 5.77 6.30 -18.60
C LEU A 15 6.22 4.91 -18.14
N ALA A 16 5.59 3.85 -18.64
CA ALA A 16 5.94 2.47 -18.30
C ALA A 16 7.37 2.14 -18.71
N ARG A 17 7.77 2.43 -19.96
CA ARG A 17 9.13 2.23 -20.46
C ARG A 17 10.16 3.02 -19.64
N ARG A 18 9.83 4.24 -19.23
CA ARG A 18 10.69 5.04 -18.34
C ARG A 18 10.90 4.35 -16.99
N GLN A 19 9.84 3.82 -16.37
CA GLN A 19 9.96 3.11 -15.09
C GLN A 19 10.74 1.80 -15.23
N ILE A 20 10.47 1.00 -16.27
CA ILE A 20 11.20 -0.25 -16.54
C ILE A 20 12.69 0.03 -16.76
N SER A 21 13.04 1.10 -17.46
CA SER A 21 14.44 1.48 -17.71
C SER A 21 15.24 1.73 -16.42
N LEU A 22 14.59 2.19 -15.35
CA LEU A 22 15.23 2.40 -14.04
C LEU A 22 15.63 1.08 -13.37
N LEU A 23 15.00 -0.05 -13.74
CA LEU A 23 15.34 -1.36 -13.17
C LEU A 23 16.74 -1.82 -13.58
N ARG A 24 17.27 -1.39 -14.73
CA ARG A 24 18.59 -1.83 -15.21
C ARG A 24 19.70 -1.52 -14.20
N PRO A 25 20.00 -0.26 -13.83
CA PRO A 25 21.05 0.01 -12.84
C PRO A 25 20.77 -0.65 -11.48
N LEU A 26 19.50 -0.73 -11.05
CA LEU A 26 19.13 -1.34 -9.77
C LEU A 26 19.42 -2.85 -9.73
N THR A 27 19.09 -3.56 -10.80
CA THR A 27 19.29 -5.02 -10.90
C THR A 27 20.76 -5.37 -11.11
N LEU A 28 21.52 -4.56 -11.86
CA LEU A 28 22.97 -4.75 -11.99
C LEU A 28 23.67 -4.58 -10.63
N GLN A 29 23.32 -3.53 -9.86
CA GLN A 29 23.84 -3.36 -8.49
C GLN A 29 23.45 -4.51 -7.56
N ALA A 30 22.24 -5.07 -7.72
CA ALA A 30 21.82 -6.24 -6.96
C ALA A 30 22.70 -7.46 -7.27
N VAL A 31 23.04 -7.70 -8.55
CA VAL A 31 23.96 -8.77 -8.95
C VAL A 31 25.34 -8.57 -8.33
N GLU A 32 25.91 -7.36 -8.41
CA GLU A 32 27.21 -7.04 -7.79
C GLU A 32 27.22 -7.32 -6.29
N LYS A 33 26.18 -6.87 -5.57
CA LYS A 33 26.04 -7.12 -4.13
C LYS A 33 25.96 -8.61 -3.80
N VAL A 34 25.19 -9.38 -4.57
CA VAL A 34 25.09 -10.83 -4.39
C VAL A 34 26.45 -11.49 -4.63
N MET A 35 27.18 -11.11 -5.67
CA MET A 35 28.51 -11.65 -5.96
C MET A 35 29.51 -11.39 -4.84
N VAL A 36 29.51 -10.18 -4.28
CA VAL A 36 30.33 -9.82 -3.12
C VAL A 36 30.00 -10.70 -1.91
N GLU A 37 28.72 -10.92 -1.60
CA GLU A 37 28.32 -11.77 -0.48
C GLU A 37 28.65 -13.26 -0.73
N LEU A 38 28.48 -13.77 -1.96
CA LEU A 38 28.88 -15.14 -2.29
C LEU A 38 30.38 -15.36 -2.10
N LEU A 39 31.22 -14.39 -2.49
CA LEU A 39 32.66 -14.46 -2.28
C LEU A 39 33.02 -14.44 -0.79
N LYS A 40 32.30 -13.66 0.04
CA LYS A 40 32.51 -13.65 1.50
C LYS A 40 32.15 -14.97 2.17
N LEU A 41 31.12 -15.67 1.70
CA LEU A 41 30.66 -16.94 2.27
C LEU A 41 31.53 -18.14 1.84
N LEU A 42 32.24 -18.02 0.72
CA LEU A 42 32.99 -19.10 0.09
C LEU A 42 34.00 -19.82 1.02
N PRO A 43 34.79 -19.13 1.88
CA PRO A 43 35.70 -19.82 2.80
C PRO A 43 34.99 -20.74 3.80
N ALA A 44 33.75 -20.41 4.19
CA ALA A 44 32.94 -21.21 5.11
C ALA A 44 32.30 -22.43 4.42
N CYS A 45 32.17 -22.40 3.09
CA CYS A 45 31.65 -23.52 2.30
C CYS A 45 32.69 -24.63 2.06
N LEU A 46 33.98 -24.38 2.35
CA LEU A 46 35.04 -25.38 2.18
C LEU A 46 34.98 -26.43 3.30
N PRO A 47 35.28 -27.72 3.00
CA PRO A 47 35.31 -28.75 4.02
C PRO A 47 36.25 -28.37 5.16
N PRO A 48 35.86 -28.54 6.44
CA PRO A 48 36.72 -28.20 7.57
C PRO A 48 38.04 -28.98 7.54
N GLN A 49 38.03 -30.18 6.97
CA GLN A 49 39.21 -31.02 6.74
C GLN A 49 40.19 -30.45 5.70
N ALA A 50 39.83 -29.41 4.94
CA ALA A 50 40.75 -28.71 4.05
C ALA A 50 41.69 -27.79 4.83
N ALA A 51 41.37 -27.41 6.09
CA ALA A 51 42.21 -26.54 6.91
C ALA A 51 43.61 -27.13 7.18
N ARG A 52 43.73 -28.46 7.26
CA ARG A 52 45.03 -29.17 7.38
C ARG A 52 45.87 -29.17 6.09
N TYR A 53 45.28 -28.81 4.95
CA TYR A 53 45.93 -28.85 3.64
C TYR A 53 45.84 -27.46 2.98
N GLU A 54 46.58 -26.49 3.49
CA GLU A 54 46.50 -25.08 3.07
C GLU A 54 46.62 -24.86 1.57
N ARG A 55 47.55 -25.57 0.90
CA ARG A 55 47.71 -25.50 -0.57
C ARG A 55 46.48 -25.99 -1.32
N LEU A 56 45.84 -27.05 -0.84
CA LEU A 56 44.61 -27.58 -1.42
C LEU A 56 43.45 -26.61 -1.18
N ARG A 57 43.31 -26.11 0.06
CA ARG A 57 42.30 -25.11 0.42
C ARG A 57 42.38 -23.87 -0.47
N ALA A 58 43.57 -23.31 -0.64
CA ALA A 58 43.79 -22.15 -1.50
C ALA A 58 43.43 -22.44 -2.97
N ARG A 59 43.75 -23.63 -3.49
CA ARG A 59 43.38 -24.05 -4.85
C ARG A 59 41.88 -24.23 -5.03
N MET A 60 41.19 -24.81 -4.05
CA MET A 60 39.73 -24.94 -4.06
C MET A 60 39.05 -23.57 -4.04
N GLN A 61 39.53 -22.68 -3.17
CA GLN A 61 39.03 -21.31 -3.08
C GLN A 61 39.21 -20.56 -4.41
N ALA A 62 40.42 -20.55 -4.97
CA ALA A 62 40.70 -19.90 -6.26
C ALA A 62 39.85 -20.48 -7.41
N CYS A 63 39.61 -21.80 -7.42
CA CYS A 63 38.74 -22.42 -8.42
C CYS A 63 37.28 -21.94 -8.29
N ALA A 64 36.77 -21.85 -7.06
CA ALA A 64 35.41 -21.39 -6.80
C ALA A 64 35.25 -19.89 -7.10
N GLU A 65 36.21 -19.05 -6.73
CA GLU A 65 36.24 -17.62 -7.07
C GLU A 65 36.25 -17.40 -8.60
N ALA A 66 37.06 -18.18 -9.32
CA ALA A 66 37.08 -18.14 -10.79
C ALA A 66 35.76 -18.62 -11.41
N ALA A 67 35.08 -19.60 -10.79
CA ALA A 67 33.77 -20.05 -11.23
C ALA A 67 32.70 -18.96 -11.04
N LEU A 68 32.69 -18.31 -9.87
CA LEU A 68 31.79 -17.20 -9.56
C LEU A 68 32.00 -16.01 -10.52
N SER A 69 33.25 -15.62 -10.76
CA SER A 69 33.59 -14.53 -11.70
C SER A 69 33.11 -14.80 -13.13
N ARG A 70 33.18 -16.06 -13.59
CA ARG A 70 32.63 -16.45 -14.90
C ARG A 70 31.10 -16.34 -14.94
N ARG A 71 30.42 -16.68 -13.84
CA ARG A 71 28.95 -16.60 -13.76
C ARG A 71 28.46 -15.17 -13.68
N GLU A 72 29.17 -14.29 -12.99
CA GLU A 72 28.82 -12.87 -12.89
C GLU A 72 28.58 -12.23 -14.27
N LYS A 73 29.53 -12.38 -15.19
CA LYS A 73 29.40 -11.84 -16.56
C LYS A 73 28.17 -12.39 -17.30
N GLN A 74 27.90 -13.69 -17.17
CA GLN A 74 26.75 -14.33 -17.80
C GLN A 74 25.43 -13.82 -17.21
N THR A 75 25.38 -13.66 -15.89
CA THR A 75 24.20 -13.15 -15.19
C THR A 75 23.93 -11.69 -15.56
N LEU A 76 24.97 -10.84 -15.63
CA LEU A 76 24.81 -9.44 -16.06
C LEU A 76 24.24 -9.35 -17.48
N GLN A 77 24.70 -10.21 -18.40
CA GLN A 77 24.16 -10.27 -19.77
C GLN A 77 22.70 -10.72 -19.79
N MET A 78 22.35 -11.74 -19.01
CA MET A 78 20.97 -12.22 -18.87
C MET A 78 20.05 -11.13 -18.33
N VAL A 79 20.45 -10.45 -17.25
CA VAL A 79 19.67 -9.35 -16.64
C VAL A 79 19.43 -8.22 -17.64
N ASN A 80 20.46 -7.80 -18.38
CA ASN A 80 20.29 -6.79 -19.43
C ASN A 80 19.29 -7.25 -20.50
N SER A 81 19.38 -8.50 -20.93
CA SER A 81 18.46 -9.08 -21.93
C SER A 81 17.02 -9.12 -21.43
N LEU A 82 16.81 -9.44 -20.16
CA LEU A 82 15.47 -9.43 -19.55
C LEU A 82 14.87 -8.02 -19.56
N VAL A 83 15.65 -7.00 -19.20
CA VAL A 83 15.16 -5.60 -19.28
C VAL A 83 14.86 -5.20 -20.72
N ASP A 84 15.68 -5.64 -21.69
CA ASP A 84 15.44 -5.37 -23.12
C ASP A 84 14.14 -6.01 -23.62
N ILE A 85 13.82 -7.23 -23.15
CA ILE A 85 12.57 -7.92 -23.48
C ILE A 85 11.36 -7.14 -22.96
N GLU A 86 11.38 -6.73 -21.69
CA GLU A 86 10.29 -5.94 -21.09
C GLU A 86 10.12 -4.57 -21.76
N LEU A 87 11.23 -3.98 -22.22
CA LEU A 87 11.19 -2.74 -23.02
C LEU A 87 10.72 -2.99 -24.45
N ALA A 88 10.90 -4.16 -25.03
CA ALA A 88 10.47 -4.41 -26.41
C ALA A 88 8.95 -4.47 -26.53
N HIS A 89 8.25 -5.00 -25.52
CA HIS A 89 6.81 -5.18 -25.55
C HIS A 89 6.18 -5.08 -24.17
N LEU A 90 5.14 -4.24 -24.05
CA LEU A 90 4.32 -4.12 -22.84
C LEU A 90 3.06 -4.97 -22.99
N ASN A 91 2.88 -5.95 -22.11
CA ASN A 91 1.71 -6.82 -22.11
C ASN A 91 0.51 -6.17 -21.42
N THR A 92 -0.33 -5.48 -22.20
CA THR A 92 -1.61 -4.90 -21.73
C THR A 92 -2.77 -5.89 -21.70
N SER A 93 -2.57 -7.14 -22.12
CA SER A 93 -3.57 -8.21 -22.09
C SER A 93 -3.48 -9.08 -20.83
N HIS A 94 -2.57 -8.76 -19.90
CA HIS A 94 -2.39 -9.50 -18.66
C HIS A 94 -3.65 -9.40 -17.78
N PRO A 95 -4.13 -10.49 -17.14
CA PRO A 95 -5.36 -10.47 -16.35
C PRO A 95 -5.32 -9.49 -15.16
N ASP A 96 -4.14 -9.25 -14.59
CA ASP A 96 -3.97 -8.27 -13.51
C ASP A 96 -3.91 -6.81 -14.02
N PHE A 97 -3.86 -6.60 -15.34
CA PHE A 97 -3.91 -5.27 -15.91
C PHE A 97 -5.36 -4.79 -16.01
N ILE A 98 -5.79 -3.99 -15.03
CA ILE A 98 -7.14 -3.41 -14.96
C ILE A 98 -7.47 -2.49 -16.16
N GLY A 99 -6.47 -1.94 -16.85
CA GLY A 99 -6.68 -1.04 -17.99
C GLY A 99 -7.13 0.36 -17.59
N GLY A 100 -7.03 1.32 -18.53
CA GLY A 100 -7.26 2.73 -18.25
C GLY A 100 -8.68 3.07 -17.81
N SER A 101 -9.70 2.50 -18.47
CA SER A 101 -11.11 2.78 -18.18
C SER A 101 -11.54 2.29 -16.81
N GLU A 102 -11.15 1.06 -16.45
CA GLU A 102 -11.48 0.49 -15.14
C GLU A 102 -10.69 1.17 -14.02
N ALA A 103 -9.41 1.51 -14.25
CA ALA A 103 -8.62 2.29 -13.31
C ALA A 103 -9.28 3.65 -13.01
N MET A 104 -9.74 4.36 -14.04
CA MET A 104 -10.45 5.63 -13.86
C MET A 104 -11.79 5.45 -13.13
N ARG A 105 -12.52 4.36 -13.39
CA ARG A 105 -13.77 4.02 -12.68
C ARG A 105 -13.51 3.78 -11.20
N LEU A 106 -12.48 3.02 -10.85
CA LEU A 106 -12.08 2.75 -9.47
C LEU A 106 -11.66 4.03 -8.73
N ILE A 107 -10.87 4.90 -9.38
CA ILE A 107 -10.48 6.20 -8.81
C ILE A 107 -11.70 7.08 -8.56
N ALA A 108 -12.64 7.15 -9.52
CA ALA A 108 -13.87 7.91 -9.35
C ALA A 108 -14.69 7.40 -8.16
N GLN A 109 -14.85 6.07 -8.02
CA GLN A 109 -15.54 5.46 -6.88
C GLN A 109 -14.86 5.78 -5.55
N GLN A 110 -13.53 5.74 -5.49
CA GLN A 110 -12.78 6.12 -4.28
C GLN A 110 -12.97 7.59 -3.92
N LEU A 111 -12.93 8.49 -4.91
CA LEU A 111 -13.16 9.92 -4.69
C LEU A 111 -14.57 10.19 -4.18
N HIS A 112 -15.60 9.58 -4.79
CA HIS A 112 -16.98 9.68 -4.32
C HIS A 112 -17.16 9.17 -2.88
N ALA A 113 -16.63 7.98 -2.56
CA ALA A 113 -16.69 7.43 -1.20
C ALA A 113 -16.00 8.34 -0.17
N SER A 114 -14.86 8.94 -0.53
CA SER A 114 -14.13 9.86 0.35
C SER A 114 -14.83 11.21 0.54
N ALA A 115 -15.61 11.66 -0.43
CA ALA A 115 -16.44 12.87 -0.33
C ALA A 115 -17.64 12.62 0.59
N GLU A 116 -18.36 11.50 0.40
CA GLU A 116 -19.48 11.10 1.24
C GLU A 116 -19.07 10.95 2.71
N GLN A 117 -17.89 10.38 2.98
CA GLN A 117 -17.35 10.27 4.34
C GLN A 117 -17.06 11.64 4.98
N LYS A 118 -16.57 12.62 4.20
CA LYS A 118 -16.35 13.99 4.69
C LYS A 118 -17.66 14.71 4.97
N ASP A 119 -18.66 14.51 4.13
CA ASP A 119 -20.00 15.10 4.32
C ASP A 119 -20.68 14.50 5.57
N LEU A 120 -20.61 13.18 5.75
CA LEU A 120 -21.12 12.48 6.94
C LEU A 120 -20.42 12.95 8.23
N ALA A 121 -19.09 13.12 8.20
CA ALA A 121 -18.33 13.63 9.33
C ALA A 121 -18.68 15.09 9.66
N THR A 122 -18.83 15.94 8.63
CA THR A 122 -19.22 17.34 8.79
C THR A 122 -20.64 17.46 9.34
N GLN A 123 -21.56 16.60 8.89
CA GLN A 123 -22.94 16.57 9.39
C GLN A 123 -23.03 16.06 10.83
N HIS A 124 -22.24 15.05 11.21
CA HIS A 124 -22.13 14.60 12.60
C HIS A 124 -21.55 15.69 13.53
N GLN A 125 -20.53 16.41 13.05
CA GLN A 125 -19.93 17.53 13.78
C GLN A 125 -20.93 18.68 13.96
N ALA A 126 -21.70 18.99 12.91
CA ALA A 126 -22.74 20.02 12.95
C ALA A 126 -23.91 19.65 13.86
N ALA A 127 -24.32 18.37 13.87
CA ALA A 127 -25.35 17.86 14.78
C ALA A 127 -24.89 17.89 16.25
N PHE A 128 -23.62 17.61 16.52
CA PHE A 128 -23.05 17.70 17.87
C PHE A 128 -22.93 19.14 18.38
N ASN A 129 -22.69 20.11 17.48
CA ASN A 129 -22.58 21.53 17.81
C ASN A 129 -23.93 22.28 17.77
N ALA A 130 -25.03 21.60 17.44
CA ALA A 130 -26.36 22.20 17.42
C ALA A 130 -26.83 22.47 18.86
N PRO A 131 -27.42 23.65 19.15
CA PRO A 131 -27.95 23.94 20.48
C PRO A 131 -29.06 22.94 20.83
N PRO A 132 -29.18 22.53 22.11
CA PRO A 132 -30.20 21.57 22.53
C PRO A 132 -31.59 22.07 22.12
N GLN A 133 -32.31 21.23 21.38
CA GLN A 133 -33.65 21.53 20.91
C GLN A 133 -34.59 21.51 22.13
N TYR A 134 -35.00 22.69 22.59
CA TYR A 134 -35.96 22.81 23.68
C TYR A 134 -37.35 22.54 23.13
N ASP A 135 -37.87 21.33 23.36
CA ASP A 135 -39.30 21.07 23.21
C ASP A 135 -40.02 21.65 24.43
N PRO A 136 -40.81 22.72 24.26
CA PRO A 136 -41.58 23.25 25.38
C PRO A 136 -42.58 22.17 25.81
N PRO A 137 -42.79 21.96 27.12
CA PRO A 137 -43.80 21.03 27.59
C PRO A 137 -45.16 21.44 26.99
N ALA A 138 -45.89 20.46 26.45
CA ALA A 138 -47.22 20.67 25.90
C ALA A 138 -48.06 21.44 26.94
N ARG A 139 -48.63 22.58 26.53
CA ARG A 139 -49.50 23.37 27.42
C ARG A 139 -50.63 22.46 27.91
N PRO A 140 -50.80 22.28 29.22
CA PRO A 140 -51.96 21.56 29.73
C PRO A 140 -53.23 22.29 29.28
N SER A 141 -54.22 21.52 28.86
CA SER A 141 -55.52 22.05 28.44
C SER A 141 -56.21 22.70 29.64
N ALA A 142 -57.03 23.73 29.41
CA ALA A 142 -57.76 24.45 30.46
C ALA A 142 -58.61 23.54 31.38
N ALA A 143 -58.88 22.30 30.98
CA ALA A 143 -59.55 21.28 31.78
C ALA A 143 -58.71 20.79 32.99
N GLU A 144 -57.38 20.83 32.93
CA GLU A 144 -56.50 20.35 34.01
C GLU A 144 -56.25 21.41 35.11
N ILE A 145 -56.47 22.69 34.81
CA ILE A 145 -56.28 23.81 35.76
C ILE A 145 -57.45 23.90 36.76
N LEU A 146 -58.63 23.37 36.40
CA LEU A 146 -59.86 23.50 37.18
C LEU A 146 -60.29 22.16 37.82
N ALA A 147 -59.35 21.36 38.30
CA ALA A 147 -59.64 20.23 39.19
C ALA A 147 -59.35 20.61 40.65
N PRO A 148 -60.31 20.51 41.58
CA PRO A 148 -60.10 20.90 42.98
C PRO A 148 -59.10 19.95 43.65
N ARG A 149 -58.06 20.54 44.25
CA ARG A 149 -57.02 19.82 45.02
C ARG A 149 -57.64 19.10 46.22
N GLY A 150 -57.77 17.78 46.11
CA GLY A 150 -58.06 16.90 47.24
C GLY A 150 -56.84 16.76 48.15
N LEU A 151 -57.03 17.08 49.42
CA LEU A 151 -56.09 16.90 50.52
C LEU A 151 -55.83 15.41 50.78
N SER A 152 -54.57 14.98 50.76
CA SER A 152 -54.12 13.85 51.58
C SER A 152 -52.64 13.99 51.90
N GLY A 153 -52.35 14.17 53.19
CA GLY A 153 -51.02 14.37 53.71
C GLY A 153 -50.34 13.06 54.07
N ALA A 154 -49.03 13.02 53.87
CA ALA A 154 -48.09 12.25 54.69
C ALA A 154 -46.72 12.92 54.60
N PRO A 155 -46.10 13.36 55.71
CA PRO A 155 -44.72 13.85 55.69
C PRO A 155 -43.73 12.68 55.50
N PRO A 156 -42.65 12.85 54.72
CA PRO A 156 -41.62 11.83 54.54
C PRO A 156 -40.74 11.70 55.80
N PRO A 157 -40.26 10.49 56.15
CA PRO A 157 -39.35 10.29 57.27
C PRO A 157 -37.93 10.80 56.95
N PRO A 158 -37.15 11.23 57.97
CA PRO A 158 -35.77 11.67 57.78
C PRO A 158 -34.81 10.50 57.45
N PRO A 159 -33.69 10.77 56.76
CA PRO A 159 -32.73 9.75 56.36
C PRO A 159 -31.86 9.28 57.55
N ASP A 160 -31.75 7.96 57.71
CA ASP A 160 -30.76 7.34 58.60
C ASP A 160 -29.33 7.59 58.10
N SER A 161 -28.41 7.78 59.06
CA SER A 161 -26.97 7.96 58.87
C SER A 161 -26.24 6.65 58.54
#